data_AF-A0A6G0QTI3-F1
#
_entry.id   AF-A0A6G0QTI3-F1
#
_cell.length_a   1.000
_cell.length_b   1.000
_cell.length_c   1.000
_cell.angle_alpha   90.00
_cell.angle_beta   90.00
_cell.angle_gamma   90.00
#
_symmetry.space_group_name_H-M   'P 1'
#
loop_
_entity.id
_entity.type
_entity.pdbx_description
1 polymer ?
#
loop_
_entity_poly.entity_id
_entity_poly.type
_entity_poly.pdbx_seq_one_letter_code
_entity_poly.pdbx_strand_id
1 'polypeptide(L)'
;MPTNAQLQAEIDRLNQAMAGRTRVPTNLPKFTGKRGEDVREWLFQIENACRINGIPIVDASARLPGIAGSAMEKPASGWFLHWSSTTRSEEHTWGIFREHVLQHFEASNYQSVLREKLQRLKQTADIETYNGEYSALIFRVEGMSVLDQVLNYANGLKPRTSSYVKLENPETLSAAMDLAIKYEDTHFVDDVRDRQSHQNKRKISADQAPKQDKPFKGKPFGGKGRFKPRSDSKRTEGRTCFHCKKPGHIKSNCFLWKKEQEKQGNEQPRQ
;
A
#
# COMPACT_ATOMS: atom_id res chain seq x y z
N MET A 1 22.38 60.64 -27.96
CA MET A 1 22.56 59.47 -28.84
C MET A 1 23.36 58.45 -28.07
N PRO A 2 22.86 57.21 -27.87
CA PRO A 2 23.67 56.15 -27.26
C PRO A 2 24.89 55.86 -28.14
N THR A 3 26.02 55.56 -27.52
CA THR A 3 27.26 55.17 -28.22
C THR A 3 27.13 53.75 -28.76
N ASN A 4 27.91 53.40 -29.80
CA ASN A 4 27.92 52.03 -30.35
C ASN A 4 28.23 50.96 -29.27
N ALA A 5 29.06 51.28 -28.28
CA ALA A 5 29.34 50.39 -27.16
C ALA A 5 28.10 50.16 -26.25
N GLN A 6 27.28 51.19 -26.02
CA GLN A 6 26.05 51.07 -25.24
C GLN A 6 24.98 50.26 -25.98
N LEU A 7 24.87 50.43 -27.31
CA LEU A 7 23.97 49.63 -28.14
C LEU A 7 24.37 48.16 -28.16
N GLN A 8 25.66 47.86 -28.28
CA GLN A 8 26.16 46.48 -28.26
C GLN A 8 25.91 45.79 -26.91
N ALA A 9 26.17 46.50 -25.79
CA ALA A 9 25.92 45.97 -24.46
C ALA A 9 24.43 45.66 -24.21
N GLU A 10 23.52 46.48 -24.73
CA GLU A 10 22.08 46.23 -24.63
C GLU A 10 21.64 45.06 -25.51
N ILE A 11 22.18 44.92 -26.72
CA ILE A 11 21.95 43.74 -27.57
C ILE A 11 22.42 42.47 -26.88
N ASP A 12 23.62 42.48 -26.29
CA ASP A 12 24.16 41.32 -25.59
C ASP A 12 23.33 40.96 -24.35
N ARG A 13 22.85 41.96 -23.61
CA ARG A 13 21.93 41.78 -22.48
C ARG A 13 20.60 41.16 -22.92
N LEU A 14 20.02 41.65 -24.01
CA LEU A 14 18.78 41.11 -24.59
C LEU A 14 18.98 39.68 -25.10
N ASN A 15 20.10 39.39 -25.75
CA ASN A 15 20.47 38.04 -26.19
C ASN A 15 20.65 37.09 -25.02
N GLN A 16 21.31 37.53 -23.94
CA GLN A 16 21.44 36.72 -22.71
C GLN A 16 20.08 36.48 -22.04
N ALA A 17 19.21 37.49 -21.99
CA ALA A 17 17.85 37.34 -21.48
C ALA A 17 16.99 36.39 -22.34
N MET A 18 17.12 36.46 -23.66
CA MET A 18 16.46 35.54 -24.60
C MET A 18 17.00 34.11 -24.48
N ALA A 19 18.31 33.94 -24.35
CA ALA A 19 18.94 32.64 -24.15
C ALA A 19 18.52 32.00 -22.81
N GLY A 20 18.31 32.80 -21.75
CA GLY A 20 17.73 32.33 -20.50
C GLY A 20 16.27 31.86 -20.66
N ARG A 21 15.49 32.56 -21.49
CA ARG A 21 14.08 32.22 -21.77
C ARG A 21 13.90 30.94 -22.60
N THR A 22 14.89 30.52 -23.37
CA THR A 22 14.81 29.32 -24.24
C THR A 22 15.42 28.06 -23.63
N ARG A 23 16.21 28.17 -22.55
CA ARG A 23 16.87 27.01 -21.89
C ARG A 23 15.88 26.08 -21.21
N VAL A 24 15.63 24.91 -21.81
CA VAL A 24 14.93 23.80 -21.14
C VAL A 24 15.87 23.20 -20.08
N PRO A 25 15.38 22.89 -18.85
CA PRO A 25 16.19 22.21 -17.85
C PRO A 25 16.80 20.92 -18.42
N THR A 26 18.06 20.66 -18.10
CA THR A 26 18.71 19.38 -18.40
C THR A 26 18.24 18.31 -17.41
N ASN A 27 18.24 17.03 -17.84
CA ASN A 27 17.90 15.88 -17.01
C ASN A 27 16.49 15.91 -16.38
N LEU A 28 15.48 16.29 -17.16
CA LEU A 28 14.08 16.19 -16.71
C LEU A 28 13.69 14.72 -16.43
N PRO A 29 12.90 14.47 -15.37
CA PRO A 29 12.40 13.13 -15.05
C PRO A 29 11.51 12.61 -16.19
N LYS A 30 11.81 11.40 -16.66
CA LYS A 30 11.05 10.77 -17.74
C LYS A 30 9.72 10.24 -17.23
N PHE A 31 8.68 10.35 -18.07
CA PHE A 31 7.35 9.84 -17.75
C PHE A 31 6.79 9.04 -18.92
N THR A 32 6.45 7.78 -18.67
CA THR A 32 5.90 6.90 -19.70
C THR A 32 4.39 6.79 -19.64
N GLY A 33 3.77 7.18 -18.51
CA GLY A 33 2.33 7.05 -18.25
C GLY A 33 1.89 5.61 -18.02
N LYS A 34 2.83 4.71 -17.68
CA LYS A 34 2.52 3.31 -17.39
C LYS A 34 1.93 3.15 -15.99
N ARG A 35 1.20 2.05 -15.80
CA ARG A 35 0.70 1.66 -14.47
C ARG A 35 1.84 1.56 -13.47
N GLY A 36 1.72 2.27 -12.35
CA GLY A 36 2.70 2.30 -11.27
C GLY A 36 3.51 3.59 -11.19
N GLU A 37 3.53 4.41 -12.26
CA GLU A 37 4.08 5.76 -12.19
C GLU A 37 3.08 6.70 -11.48
N ASP A 38 3.59 7.61 -10.65
CA ASP A 38 2.79 8.63 -9.96
C ASP A 38 2.91 9.95 -10.73
N VAL A 39 1.84 10.31 -11.45
CA VAL A 39 1.80 11.55 -12.26
C VAL A 39 1.94 12.81 -11.40
N ARG A 40 1.48 12.80 -10.14
CA ARG A 40 1.62 13.94 -9.23
C ARG A 40 3.07 14.13 -8.82
N GLU A 41 3.75 13.04 -8.50
CA GLU A 41 5.18 13.05 -8.20
C GLU A 41 5.99 13.55 -9.40
N TRP A 42 5.69 13.06 -10.60
CA TRP A 42 6.36 13.51 -11.82
C TRP A 42 6.15 15.01 -12.09
N LEU A 43 4.91 15.51 -11.99
CA LEU A 43 4.62 16.94 -12.13
C LEU A 43 5.41 17.77 -11.13
N PHE A 44 5.46 17.35 -9.86
CA PHE A 44 6.24 18.03 -8.83
C PHE A 44 7.73 18.08 -9.17
N GLN A 45 8.30 16.97 -9.68
CA GLN A 45 9.70 16.93 -10.09
C GLN A 45 10.00 17.85 -11.29
N ILE A 46 9.09 17.94 -12.27
CA ILE A 46 9.17 18.90 -13.38
C ILE A 46 9.16 20.35 -12.86
N GLU A 47 8.21 20.68 -11.99
CA GLU A 47 8.13 22.01 -11.39
C GLU A 47 9.39 22.35 -10.60
N ASN A 48 9.91 21.40 -9.83
CA ASN A 48 11.14 21.60 -9.08
C ASN A 48 12.35 21.84 -9.98
N ALA A 49 12.50 21.05 -11.06
CA ALA A 49 13.55 21.25 -12.04
C ALA A 49 13.45 22.63 -12.70
N CYS A 50 12.25 23.08 -13.03
CA CYS A 50 11.98 24.41 -13.55
C CYS A 50 12.36 25.52 -12.54
N ARG A 51 11.96 25.38 -11.27
CA ARG A 51 12.30 26.36 -10.20
C ARG A 51 13.82 26.51 -10.03
N ILE A 52 14.56 25.40 -9.98
CA ILE A 52 16.03 25.40 -9.87
C ILE A 52 16.68 26.13 -11.07
N ASN A 53 16.06 26.06 -12.24
CA ASN A 53 16.52 26.73 -13.46
C ASN A 53 15.96 28.16 -13.64
N GLY A 54 15.36 28.74 -12.59
CA GLY A 54 14.84 30.11 -12.63
C GLY A 54 13.58 30.28 -13.48
N ILE A 55 12.86 29.18 -13.76
CA ILE A 55 11.59 29.19 -14.50
C ILE A 55 10.45 29.32 -13.49
N PRO A 56 9.69 30.44 -13.48
CA PRO A 56 8.59 30.61 -12.55
C PRO A 56 7.46 29.63 -12.85
N ILE A 57 6.90 29.04 -11.79
CA ILE A 57 5.75 28.13 -11.87
C ILE A 57 4.49 28.96 -11.71
N VAL A 58 3.90 29.35 -12.83
CA VAL A 58 2.65 30.12 -12.88
C VAL A 58 1.66 29.41 -13.80
N ASP A 59 0.40 29.35 -13.39
CA ASP A 59 -0.63 28.61 -14.12
C ASP A 59 -0.82 29.13 -15.54
N ALA A 60 -0.67 30.43 -15.78
CA ALA A 60 -0.76 31.06 -17.10
C ALA A 60 0.44 30.76 -18.03
N SER A 61 1.46 30.02 -17.58
CA SER A 61 2.67 29.80 -18.38
C SER A 61 2.42 28.89 -19.57
N ALA A 62 2.64 29.40 -20.78
CA ALA A 62 2.60 28.60 -22.01
C ALA A 62 3.87 27.77 -22.27
N ARG A 63 4.92 28.01 -21.48
CA ARG A 63 6.21 27.35 -21.64
C ARG A 63 6.27 25.99 -20.92
N LEU A 64 5.63 25.90 -19.75
CA LEU A 64 5.72 24.71 -18.90
C LEU A 64 5.13 23.44 -19.54
N PRO A 65 3.99 23.49 -20.28
CA PRO A 65 3.49 22.31 -21.00
C PRO A 65 4.50 21.75 -21.99
N GLY A 66 5.22 22.61 -22.72
CA GLY A 66 6.27 22.19 -23.67
C GLY A 66 7.47 21.54 -22.97
N ILE A 67 7.88 22.07 -21.82
CA ILE A 67 8.95 21.48 -21.00
C ILE A 67 8.52 20.09 -20.50
N ALA A 68 7.33 19.99 -19.91
CA ALA A 68 6.78 18.72 -19.42
C ALA A 68 6.64 17.70 -20.57
N GLY A 69 6.08 18.12 -21.70
CA GLY A 69 5.92 17.30 -22.89
C GLY A 69 7.24 16.75 -23.44
N SER A 70 8.33 17.51 -23.36
CA SER A 70 9.67 17.04 -23.77
C SER A 70 10.24 15.93 -22.87
N ALA A 71 9.70 15.79 -21.67
CA ALA A 71 10.07 14.75 -20.71
C ALA A 71 9.13 13.52 -20.76
N MET A 72 8.06 13.58 -21.55
CA MET A 72 7.14 12.45 -21.76
C MET A 72 7.70 11.50 -22.82
N GLU A 73 7.74 10.22 -22.49
CA GLU A 73 8.17 9.13 -23.37
C GLU A 73 6.98 8.27 -23.80
N LYS A 74 7.20 7.36 -24.75
CA LYS A 74 6.13 6.47 -25.21
C LYS A 74 5.67 5.55 -24.06
N PRO A 75 4.35 5.35 -23.87
CA PRO A 75 3.23 5.86 -24.68
C PRO A 75 2.74 7.29 -24.37
N ALA A 76 3.06 7.86 -23.20
CA ALA A 76 2.55 9.18 -22.78
C ALA A 76 2.82 10.33 -23.76
N SER A 77 3.93 10.31 -24.49
CA SER A 77 4.23 11.31 -25.53
C SER A 77 3.14 11.39 -26.62
N GLY A 78 2.43 10.29 -26.90
CA GLY A 78 1.32 10.27 -27.85
C GLY A 78 0.10 11.05 -27.34
N TRP A 79 -0.17 10.98 -26.04
CA TRP A 79 -1.20 11.80 -25.42
C TRP A 79 -0.84 13.29 -25.48
N PHE A 80 0.42 13.64 -25.20
CA PHE A 80 0.86 15.03 -25.28
C PHE A 80 0.69 15.62 -26.69
N LEU A 81 1.01 14.84 -27.72
CA LEU A 81 0.79 15.22 -29.12
C LEU A 81 -0.69 15.48 -29.40
N HIS A 82 -1.57 14.59 -28.94
CA HIS A 82 -3.02 14.75 -29.07
C HIS A 82 -3.54 15.98 -28.31
N TRP A 83 -3.14 16.17 -27.05
CA TRP A 83 -3.52 17.33 -26.24
C TRP A 83 -3.07 18.64 -26.91
N SER A 84 -1.84 18.71 -27.40
CA SER A 84 -1.28 19.92 -28.04
C SER A 84 -1.96 20.25 -29.38
N SER A 85 -2.47 19.24 -30.10
CA SER A 85 -3.13 19.46 -31.40
C SER A 85 -4.63 19.76 -31.30
N THR A 86 -5.27 19.41 -30.19
CA THR A 86 -6.73 19.52 -30.02
C THR A 86 -7.15 20.63 -29.06
N THR A 87 -6.27 21.01 -28.13
CA THR A 87 -6.51 22.12 -27.19
C THR A 87 -6.35 23.46 -27.90
N ARG A 88 -7.12 24.49 -27.54
CA ARG A 88 -6.95 25.82 -28.17
C ARG A 88 -5.61 26.43 -27.76
N SER A 89 -4.98 27.22 -28.63
CA SER A 89 -3.67 27.84 -28.32
C SER A 89 -3.69 28.69 -27.03
N GLU A 90 -4.79 29.37 -26.75
CA GLU A 90 -5.01 30.17 -25.54
C GLU A 90 -5.09 29.32 -24.26
N GLU A 91 -5.46 28.05 -24.40
CA GLU A 91 -5.61 27.08 -23.32
C GLU A 91 -4.32 26.29 -23.05
N HIS A 92 -3.25 26.54 -23.81
CA HIS A 92 -1.94 25.92 -23.58
C HIS A 92 -1.24 26.51 -22.36
N THR A 93 -1.92 26.52 -21.22
CA THR A 93 -1.44 27.05 -19.95
C THR A 93 -1.04 25.90 -19.04
N TRP A 94 -0.17 26.17 -18.07
CA TRP A 94 0.27 25.17 -17.10
C TRP A 94 -0.90 24.63 -16.26
N GLY A 95 -1.84 25.50 -15.88
CA GLY A 95 -3.02 25.10 -15.10
C GLY A 95 -3.87 24.07 -15.84
N ILE A 96 -4.22 24.35 -17.10
CA ILE A 96 -5.04 23.44 -17.93
C ILE A 96 -4.27 22.15 -18.25
N PHE A 97 -2.98 22.25 -18.54
CA PHE A 97 -2.14 21.07 -18.75
C PHE A 97 -2.13 20.15 -17.51
N ARG A 98 -1.92 20.71 -16.31
CA ARG A 98 -1.95 19.96 -15.04
C ARG A 98 -3.28 19.28 -14.81
N GLU A 99 -4.38 19.97 -15.07
CA GLU A 99 -5.71 19.38 -14.95
C GLU A 99 -5.88 18.19 -15.91
N HIS A 100 -5.60 18.38 -17.20
CA HIS A 100 -5.82 17.34 -18.21
C HIS A 100 -4.86 16.13 -18.03
N VAL A 101 -3.61 16.36 -17.65
CA VAL A 101 -2.64 15.28 -17.44
C VAL A 101 -2.99 14.44 -16.21
N LEU A 102 -3.49 15.07 -15.14
CA LEU A 102 -4.04 14.37 -14.00
C LEU A 102 -5.29 13.59 -14.40
N GLN A 103 -6.26 14.21 -15.08
CA GLN A 103 -7.47 13.51 -15.55
C GLN A 103 -7.17 12.27 -16.43
N HIS A 104 -6.10 12.31 -17.22
CA HIS A 104 -5.76 11.20 -18.12
C HIS A 104 -4.92 10.10 -17.46
N PHE A 105 -3.92 10.46 -16.66
CA PHE A 105 -2.95 9.51 -16.11
C PHE A 105 -3.15 9.19 -14.62
N GLU A 106 -3.90 10.01 -13.89
CA GLU A 106 -4.29 9.68 -12.52
C GLU A 106 -5.36 8.59 -12.54
N ALA A 107 -5.14 7.53 -11.78
CA ALA A 107 -6.15 6.51 -11.63
C ALA A 107 -7.38 7.12 -10.92
N SER A 108 -8.59 6.90 -11.44
CA SER A 108 -9.82 7.40 -10.83
C SER A 108 -10.02 6.95 -9.38
N ASN A 109 -9.35 5.87 -8.97
CA ASN A 109 -9.34 5.34 -7.61
C ASN A 109 -8.06 5.68 -6.82
N TYR A 110 -7.26 6.67 -7.24
CA TYR A 110 -5.96 7.00 -6.63
C TYR A 110 -6.01 7.14 -5.11
N GLN A 111 -6.92 7.98 -4.59
CA GLN A 111 -7.10 8.17 -3.15
C GLN A 111 -7.52 6.88 -2.43
N SER A 112 -8.39 6.08 -3.04
CA SER A 112 -8.81 4.78 -2.49
C SER A 112 -7.64 3.80 -2.42
N VAL A 113 -6.79 3.74 -3.46
CA VAL A 113 -5.60 2.89 -3.50
C VAL A 113 -4.58 3.31 -2.44
N LEU A 114 -4.35 4.61 -2.24
CA LEU A 114 -3.46 5.09 -1.19
C LEU A 114 -3.97 4.71 0.21
N ARG A 115 -5.26 4.91 0.48
CA ARG A 115 -5.88 4.55 1.75
C ARG A 115 -5.87 3.04 1.99
N GLU A 116 -6.11 2.24 0.96
CA GLU A 116 -5.99 0.78 1.03
C GLU A 116 -4.55 0.34 1.34
N LYS A 117 -3.56 0.96 0.69
CA LYS A 117 -2.14 0.70 0.98
C LYS A 117 -1.80 1.05 2.43
N LEU A 118 -2.24 2.21 2.95
CA LEU A 118 -2.04 2.60 4.35
C LEU A 118 -2.64 1.59 5.33
N GLN A 119 -3.88 1.16 5.10
CA GLN A 119 -4.55 0.19 5.97
C GLN A 119 -3.84 -1.17 6.01
N ARG A 120 -3.26 -1.57 4.87
CA ARG A 120 -2.52 -2.83 4.73
C ARG A 120 -1.06 -2.72 5.16
N LEU A 121 -0.53 -1.51 5.34
CA LEU A 121 0.86 -1.29 5.70
C LEU A 121 1.12 -1.83 7.12
N LYS A 122 2.11 -2.71 7.25
CA LYS A 122 2.54 -3.30 8.51
C LYS A 122 4.04 -3.15 8.69
N GLN A 123 4.48 -2.86 9.90
CA GLN A 123 5.89 -2.83 10.27
C GLN A 123 6.45 -4.26 10.20
N THR A 124 7.14 -4.56 9.10
CA THR A 124 7.81 -5.86 8.87
C THR A 124 9.32 -5.79 9.14
N ALA A 125 9.89 -4.59 9.03
CA ALA A 125 11.30 -4.29 9.24
C ALA A 125 11.50 -3.46 10.52
N ASP A 126 12.52 -2.61 10.54
CA ASP A 126 12.77 -1.62 11.58
C ASP A 126 11.75 -0.47 11.53
N ILE A 127 11.78 0.36 12.57
CA ILE A 127 10.82 1.45 12.73
C ILE A 127 11.05 2.60 11.74
N GLU A 128 12.29 2.88 11.34
CA GLU A 128 12.61 3.95 10.40
C GLU A 128 12.07 3.63 9.01
N THR A 129 12.28 2.40 8.55
CA THR A 129 11.72 1.89 7.29
C THR A 129 10.20 2.02 7.29
N TYR A 130 9.53 1.59 8.36
CA TYR A 130 8.07 1.70 8.46
C TYR A 130 7.59 3.16 8.47
N ASN A 131 8.27 4.04 9.20
CA ASN A 131 7.95 5.48 9.22
C ASN A 131 8.11 6.11 7.84
N GLY A 132 9.15 5.73 7.09
CA GLY A 132 9.37 6.15 5.71
C GLY A 132 8.26 5.70 4.77
N GLU A 133 7.88 4.42 4.80
CA GLU A 133 6.79 3.88 3.99
C GLU A 133 5.44 4.52 4.32
N TYR A 134 5.16 4.72 5.61
CA TYR A 134 3.92 5.36 6.06
C TYR A 134 3.86 6.81 5.60
N SER A 135 4.94 7.57 5.81
CA SER A 135 5.06 8.98 5.41
C SER A 135 4.91 9.16 3.90
N ALA A 136 5.55 8.29 3.13
CA ALA A 136 5.46 8.30 1.68
C ALA A 136 4.02 8.13 1.19
N LEU A 137 3.17 7.40 1.91
CA LEU A 137 1.76 7.24 1.55
C LEU A 137 0.90 8.38 2.09
N ILE A 138 1.01 8.72 3.38
CA ILE A 138 0.06 9.61 4.05
C ILE A 138 0.12 11.04 3.53
N PHE A 139 1.30 11.54 3.14
CA PHE A 139 1.44 12.89 2.59
C PHE A 139 0.72 13.09 1.25
N ARG A 140 0.32 12.01 0.57
CA ARG A 140 -0.45 12.05 -0.67
C ARG A 140 -1.95 11.83 -0.47
N VAL A 141 -2.37 11.45 0.74
CA VAL A 141 -3.79 11.23 1.05
C VAL A 141 -4.45 12.56 1.39
N GLU A 142 -5.56 12.84 0.72
CA GLU A 142 -6.35 14.02 0.95
C GLU A 142 -7.47 13.74 1.97
N GLY A 143 -7.76 14.70 2.84
CA GLY A 143 -8.94 14.69 3.73
C GLY A 143 -8.97 13.62 4.84
N MET A 144 -7.83 13.01 5.19
CA MET A 144 -7.76 12.08 6.34
C MET A 144 -7.60 12.84 7.65
N SER A 145 -8.46 12.58 8.63
CA SER A 145 -8.39 13.23 9.95
C SER A 145 -7.08 12.85 10.67
N VAL A 146 -6.53 13.76 11.50
CA VAL A 146 -5.31 13.47 12.27
C VAL A 146 -5.50 12.24 13.17
N LEU A 147 -6.70 12.07 13.75
CA LEU A 147 -7.06 10.88 14.52
C LEU A 147 -6.92 9.60 13.70
N ASP A 148 -7.46 9.58 12.49
CA ASP A 148 -7.35 8.41 11.60
C ASP A 148 -5.91 8.17 11.15
N GLN A 149 -5.12 9.23 10.95
CA GLN A 149 -3.70 9.11 10.64
C GLN A 149 -2.93 8.43 11.77
N VAL A 150 -3.15 8.85 13.01
CA VAL A 150 -2.52 8.26 14.20
C VAL A 150 -3.00 6.82 14.40
N LEU A 151 -4.31 6.58 14.27
CA LEU A 151 -4.89 5.26 14.47
C LEU A 151 -4.41 4.25 13.42
N ASN A 152 -4.38 4.61 12.14
CA ASN A 152 -3.86 3.73 11.08
C ASN A 152 -2.37 3.44 11.28
N TYR A 153 -1.57 4.45 11.62
CA TYR A 153 -0.15 4.28 11.95
C TYR A 153 0.03 3.31 13.11
N ALA A 154 -0.62 3.55 14.25
CA ALA A 154 -0.52 2.69 15.42
C ALA A 154 -1.00 1.26 15.14
N ASN A 155 -2.00 1.07 14.27
CA ASN A 155 -2.50 -0.25 13.86
C ASN A 155 -1.55 -1.01 12.93
N GLY A 156 -0.61 -0.33 12.28
CA GLY A 156 0.40 -0.95 11.43
C GLY A 156 1.68 -1.34 12.15
N LEU A 157 1.96 -0.75 13.33
CA LEU A 157 3.12 -1.10 14.16
C LEU A 157 3.09 -2.54 14.68
N LYS A 158 4.26 -3.04 15.09
CA LYS A 158 4.38 -4.30 15.85
C LYS A 158 3.51 -4.27 17.12
N PRO A 159 2.96 -5.41 17.59
CA PRO A 159 1.99 -5.42 18.69
C PRO A 159 2.44 -4.71 19.98
N ARG A 160 3.72 -4.86 20.36
CA ARG A 160 4.27 -4.24 21.58
C ARG A 160 4.37 -2.72 21.43
N THR A 161 5.00 -2.26 20.35
CA THR A 161 5.13 -0.84 19.99
C THR A 161 3.77 -0.18 19.81
N SER A 162 2.83 -0.85 19.12
CA SER A 162 1.44 -0.40 18.95
C SER A 162 0.73 -0.18 20.28
N SER A 163 0.88 -1.11 21.22
CA SER A 163 0.26 -1.00 22.56
C SER A 163 0.79 0.21 23.32
N TYR A 164 2.10 0.45 23.25
CA TYR A 164 2.72 1.62 23.88
C TYR A 164 2.22 2.93 23.28
N VAL A 165 2.25 3.07 21.95
CA VAL A 165 1.79 4.30 21.27
C VAL A 165 0.31 4.57 21.56
N LYS A 166 -0.54 3.54 21.57
CA LYS A 166 -1.97 3.69 21.89
C LYS A 166 -2.23 4.09 23.34
N LEU A 167 -1.42 3.60 24.27
CA LEU A 167 -1.53 3.94 25.69
C LEU A 167 -1.24 5.43 25.93
N GLU A 168 -0.20 5.94 25.27
CA GLU A 168 0.23 7.35 25.38
C GLU A 168 -0.71 8.31 24.65
N ASN A 169 -1.59 7.80 23.77
CA ASN A 169 -2.64 8.55 23.08
C ASN A 169 -2.17 9.87 22.43
N PRO A 170 -1.19 9.82 21.50
CA PRO A 170 -0.64 11.01 20.87
C PRO A 170 -1.68 11.74 20.01
N GLU A 171 -1.68 13.07 20.10
CA GLU A 171 -2.61 13.92 19.33
C GLU A 171 -2.16 14.17 17.89
N THR A 172 -0.90 13.85 17.56
CA THR A 172 -0.32 14.08 16.23
C THR A 172 0.42 12.86 15.70
N LEU A 173 0.51 12.76 14.37
CA LEU A 173 1.28 11.70 13.72
C LEU A 173 2.77 11.76 14.09
N SER A 174 3.34 12.96 14.20
CA SER A 174 4.73 13.14 14.61
C SER A 174 4.98 12.59 16.01
N ALA A 175 4.13 12.95 16.98
CA ALA A 175 4.25 12.43 18.34
C ALA A 175 4.11 10.90 18.39
N ALA A 176 3.22 10.32 17.57
CA ALA A 176 3.09 8.87 17.45
C ALA A 176 4.37 8.21 16.91
N MET A 177 5.02 8.82 15.91
CA MET A 177 6.29 8.34 15.35
C MET A 177 7.43 8.43 16.37
N ASP A 178 7.53 9.54 17.10
CA ASP A 178 8.54 9.75 18.14
C ASP A 178 8.41 8.72 19.28
N LEU A 179 7.17 8.44 19.71
CA LEU A 179 6.89 7.41 20.70
C LEU A 179 7.28 6.01 20.23
N ALA A 180 7.02 5.68 18.96
CA ALA A 180 7.39 4.40 18.40
C ALA A 180 8.91 4.20 18.33
N ILE A 181 9.66 5.23 17.92
CA ILE A 181 11.13 5.23 17.92
C ILE A 181 11.65 5.03 19.34
N LYS A 182 11.17 5.86 20.29
CA LYS A 182 11.56 5.78 21.71
C LYS A 182 11.34 4.38 22.29
N TYR A 183 10.23 3.74 21.94
CA TYR A 183 9.94 2.38 22.40
C TYR A 183 10.91 1.35 21.82
N GLU A 184 11.13 1.38 20.50
CA GLU A 184 12.02 0.42 19.83
C GLU A 184 13.48 0.58 20.29
N ASP A 185 13.96 1.81 20.48
CA ASP A 185 15.31 2.08 21.00
C ASP A 185 15.52 1.49 22.41
N THR A 186 14.50 1.60 23.27
CA THR A 186 14.57 1.12 24.65
C THR A 186 14.31 -0.38 24.78
N HIS A 187 13.64 -1.01 23.82
CA HIS A 187 13.17 -2.40 23.89
C HIS A 187 13.68 -3.31 22.75
N PHE A 188 14.69 -2.87 21.97
CA PHE A 188 15.27 -3.61 20.85
C PHE A 188 15.73 -5.04 21.21
N VAL A 189 16.15 -5.26 22.47
CA VAL A 189 16.72 -6.52 22.95
C VAL A 189 15.66 -7.63 23.14
N ASP A 190 14.40 -7.26 23.36
CA ASP A 190 13.34 -8.22 23.67
C ASP A 190 12.89 -9.02 22.43
N ASP A 191 12.96 -8.42 21.24
CA ASP A 191 12.53 -9.05 19.98
C ASP A 191 13.47 -10.22 19.57
N VAL A 192 14.77 -10.11 19.90
CA VAL A 192 15.76 -11.17 19.67
C VAL A 192 15.54 -12.35 20.64
N ARG A 193 15.22 -12.04 21.90
CA ARG A 193 14.96 -13.04 22.94
C ARG A 193 13.67 -13.83 22.67
N ASP A 194 12.62 -13.17 22.20
CA ASP A 194 11.34 -13.84 21.86
C ASP A 194 11.51 -14.78 20.65
N ARG A 195 12.29 -14.37 19.63
CA ARG A 195 12.62 -15.23 18.48
C ARG A 195 13.43 -16.46 18.88
N GLN A 196 14.41 -16.30 19.76
CA GLN A 196 15.20 -17.42 20.29
C GLN A 196 14.35 -18.38 21.15
N SER A 197 13.45 -17.84 21.98
CA SER A 197 12.53 -18.62 22.81
C SER A 197 11.56 -19.46 21.96
N HIS A 198 11.00 -18.89 20.89
CA HIS A 198 10.14 -19.63 19.97
C HIS A 198 10.88 -20.68 19.13
N GLN A 199 12.12 -20.42 18.72
CA GLN A 199 12.95 -21.43 18.06
C GLN A 199 13.30 -22.58 19.00
N ASN A 200 13.61 -22.30 20.27
CA ASN A 200 13.87 -23.34 21.26
C ASN A 200 12.63 -24.18 21.57
N LYS A 201 11.44 -23.58 21.71
CA LYS A 201 10.19 -24.33 21.88
C LYS A 201 9.90 -25.25 20.68
N ARG A 202 10.16 -24.80 19.46
CA ARG A 202 9.99 -25.64 18.25
C ARG A 202 10.99 -26.80 18.18
N LYS A 203 12.23 -26.61 18.64
CA LYS A 203 13.22 -27.71 18.74
C LYS A 203 12.81 -28.75 19.79
N ILE A 204 12.36 -28.31 20.97
CA ILE A 204 11.93 -29.22 22.05
C ILE A 204 10.72 -30.07 21.64
N SER A 205 9.79 -29.54 20.84
CA SER A 205 8.65 -30.32 20.32
C SER A 205 9.01 -31.29 19.19
N ALA A 206 10.13 -31.08 18.48
CA ALA A 206 10.58 -31.99 17.42
C ALA A 206 11.34 -33.21 17.98
N ASP A 207 12.03 -33.06 19.12
CA ASP A 207 12.82 -34.13 19.75
C ASP A 207 11.98 -35.10 20.62
N GLN A 208 10.70 -34.81 20.88
CA GLN A 208 9.80 -35.68 21.65
C GLN A 208 8.86 -36.55 20.81
N ALA A 209 9.08 -36.67 19.50
CA ALA A 209 8.34 -37.61 18.66
C ALA A 209 8.90 -39.06 18.86
N PRO A 210 8.11 -40.04 19.36
CA PRO A 210 8.60 -41.40 19.50
C PRO A 210 8.74 -42.05 18.12
N LYS A 211 9.97 -42.42 17.76
CA LYS A 211 10.25 -43.26 16.58
C LYS A 211 9.83 -44.70 16.89
N GLN A 212 8.77 -45.19 16.23
CA GLN A 212 8.51 -46.62 16.11
C GLN A 212 8.83 -47.06 14.69
N ASP A 213 9.93 -47.79 14.55
CA ASP A 213 10.32 -48.52 13.34
C ASP A 213 9.42 -49.75 13.13
N LYS A 214 8.83 -49.91 11.94
CA LYS A 214 8.52 -51.22 11.37
C LYS A 214 8.72 -51.22 9.85
N PRO A 215 9.31 -52.29 9.27
CA PRO A 215 9.56 -52.39 7.84
C PRO A 215 8.42 -53.11 7.13
N PHE A 216 7.99 -52.65 5.95
CA PHE A 216 7.24 -53.53 5.03
C PHE A 216 7.50 -53.20 3.56
N LYS A 217 7.94 -54.22 2.81
CA LYS A 217 8.14 -54.26 1.36
C LYS A 217 6.79 -54.38 0.63
N GLY A 218 6.68 -53.77 -0.56
CA GLY A 218 5.69 -54.16 -1.58
C GLY A 218 5.26 -53.02 -2.53
N LYS A 219 5.62 -53.13 -3.81
CA LYS A 219 5.29 -52.22 -4.93
C LYS A 219 3.91 -52.56 -5.57
N PRO A 220 3.52 -52.02 -6.75
CA PRO A 220 3.00 -50.69 -7.05
C PRO A 220 1.63 -50.75 -7.82
N PHE A 221 1.15 -49.58 -8.30
CA PHE A 221 0.10 -49.32 -9.33
C PHE A 221 -1.21 -48.64 -8.89
N GLY A 222 -1.36 -47.40 -9.39
CA GLY A 222 -2.48 -46.99 -10.26
C GLY A 222 -3.87 -46.85 -9.64
N GLY A 223 -4.29 -45.61 -9.35
CA GLY A 223 -5.69 -45.33 -9.03
C GLY A 223 -6.00 -43.85 -8.89
N LYS A 224 -6.83 -43.34 -9.82
CA LYS A 224 -7.32 -41.96 -9.92
C LYS A 224 -8.07 -41.53 -8.65
N GLY A 225 -8.07 -40.21 -8.45
CA GLY A 225 -8.59 -39.51 -7.28
C GLY A 225 -10.01 -39.87 -6.85
N ARG A 226 -10.20 -39.89 -5.53
CA ARG A 226 -11.45 -39.51 -4.84
C ARG A 226 -11.10 -39.06 -3.42
N PHE A 227 -11.48 -37.83 -3.09
CA PHE A 227 -11.41 -37.27 -1.74
C PHE A 227 -12.08 -38.23 -0.73
N LYS A 228 -11.35 -38.60 0.35
CA LYS A 228 -11.95 -39.23 1.54
C LYS A 228 -12.30 -38.13 2.57
N PRO A 229 -13.49 -38.16 3.21
CA PRO A 229 -13.77 -37.32 4.35
C PRO A 229 -12.89 -37.75 5.54
N ARG A 230 -12.26 -36.77 6.20
CA ARG A 230 -11.38 -36.97 7.35
C ARG A 230 -12.23 -37.43 8.54
N SER A 231 -11.95 -38.63 9.07
CA SER A 231 -12.54 -39.11 10.32
C SER A 231 -11.96 -38.34 11.50
N ASP A 232 -12.77 -37.45 12.09
CA ASP A 232 -12.45 -36.68 13.29
C ASP A 232 -12.64 -37.54 14.55
N SER A 233 -11.77 -38.55 14.73
CA SER A 233 -11.84 -39.47 15.87
C SER A 233 -11.13 -38.96 17.14
N LYS A 234 -10.80 -37.67 17.23
CA LYS A 234 -10.08 -37.08 18.39
C LYS A 234 -10.85 -36.03 19.20
N ARG A 235 -12.17 -35.89 19.02
CA ARG A 235 -12.99 -34.86 19.72
C ARG A 235 -14.16 -35.40 20.56
N THR A 236 -14.31 -36.71 20.71
CA THR A 236 -15.45 -37.34 21.41
C THR A 236 -15.21 -37.69 22.87
N GLU A 237 -13.98 -37.56 23.38
CA GLU A 237 -13.67 -37.76 24.79
C GLU A 237 -14.02 -36.49 25.57
N GLY A 238 -15.24 -36.42 26.11
CA GLY A 238 -15.65 -35.39 27.07
C GLY A 238 -16.85 -34.51 26.69
N ARG A 239 -17.41 -34.66 25.47
CA ARG A 239 -18.58 -33.87 25.05
C ARG A 239 -19.88 -34.62 25.34
N THR A 240 -20.76 -34.01 26.14
CA THR A 240 -22.11 -34.51 26.46
C THR A 240 -23.13 -33.98 25.46
N CYS A 241 -24.12 -34.81 25.13
CA CYS A 241 -25.18 -34.44 24.22
C CYS A 241 -26.15 -33.44 24.88
N PHE A 242 -26.35 -32.28 24.28
CA PHE A 242 -27.26 -31.25 24.80
C PHE A 242 -28.75 -31.64 24.81
N HIS A 243 -29.14 -32.74 24.15
CA HIS A 243 -30.53 -33.24 24.16
C HIS A 243 -30.72 -34.37 25.19
N CYS A 244 -29.96 -35.47 25.10
CA CYS A 244 -30.12 -36.61 25.99
C CYS A 244 -29.17 -36.64 27.20
N LYS A 245 -28.28 -35.64 27.33
CA LYS A 245 -27.26 -35.48 28.40
C LYS A 245 -26.25 -36.63 28.54
N LYS A 246 -26.25 -37.62 27.63
CA LYS A 246 -25.27 -38.72 27.64
C LYS A 246 -23.93 -38.31 27.00
N PRO A 247 -22.78 -38.76 27.52
CA PRO A 247 -21.47 -38.48 26.96
C PRO A 247 -21.22 -39.24 25.64
N GLY A 248 -20.23 -38.80 24.87
CA GLY A 248 -19.72 -39.51 23.69
C GLY A 248 -20.34 -39.10 22.35
N HIS A 249 -21.32 -38.20 22.33
CA HIS A 249 -21.90 -37.65 21.10
C HIS A 249 -22.48 -36.25 21.31
N ILE A 250 -22.70 -35.52 20.21
CA ILE A 250 -23.34 -34.19 20.18
C ILE A 250 -24.80 -34.30 19.71
N LYS A 251 -25.61 -33.25 19.93
CA LYS A 251 -27.06 -33.23 19.60
C LYS A 251 -27.36 -33.66 18.16
N SER A 252 -26.55 -33.24 17.17
CA SER A 252 -26.72 -33.61 15.76
C SER A 252 -26.57 -35.12 15.49
N ASN A 253 -25.85 -35.82 16.35
CA ASN A 253 -25.60 -37.27 16.25
C ASN A 253 -26.40 -38.07 17.30
N CYS A 254 -27.38 -37.46 17.97
CA CYS A 254 -28.20 -38.12 18.97
C CYS A 254 -29.34 -38.91 18.33
N PHE A 255 -29.44 -40.21 18.63
CA PHE A 255 -30.48 -41.08 18.11
C PHE A 255 -31.89 -40.66 18.54
N LEU A 256 -32.06 -40.24 19.80
CA LEU A 256 -33.36 -39.77 20.32
C LEU A 256 -33.82 -38.48 19.62
N TRP A 257 -32.90 -37.53 19.41
CA TRP A 257 -33.17 -36.31 18.67
C TRP A 257 -33.61 -36.57 17.22
N LYS A 258 -32.95 -37.50 16.52
CA LYS A 258 -33.32 -37.87 15.14
C LYS A 258 -34.71 -38.52 15.06
N LYS A 259 -35.02 -39.41 16.00
CA LYS A 259 -36.33 -40.08 16.07
C LYS A 259 -37.49 -39.11 16.39
N GLU A 260 -37.23 -38.06 17.18
CA GLU A 260 -38.22 -36.98 17.42
C GLU A 260 -38.46 -36.12 16.18
N GLN A 261 -37.41 -35.79 15.44
CA GLN A 261 -37.50 -35.04 14.18
C GLN A 261 -38.30 -35.81 13.10
N GLU A 262 -38.10 -37.13 13.01
CA GLU A 262 -38.84 -38.00 12.10
C GLU A 262 -40.33 -38.07 12.43
N LYS A 263 -40.72 -37.93 13.72
CA LYS A 263 -42.12 -37.86 14.11
C LYS A 263 -42.75 -36.49 13.80
N GLN A 264 -42.02 -35.40 13.98
CA GLN A 264 -42.51 -34.04 13.67
C GLN A 264 -42.62 -33.79 12.15
N GLY A 265 -41.79 -34.45 11.33
CA GLY A 265 -41.85 -34.34 9.88
C GLY A 265 -43.03 -35.06 9.22
N ASN A 266 -43.74 -35.94 9.95
CA ASN A 266 -44.83 -36.76 9.41
C ASN A 266 -46.23 -36.24 9.77
N GLU A 267 -46.34 -35.09 10.45
CA GLU A 267 -47.61 -34.47 10.87
C GLU A 267 -47.95 -33.17 10.10
N GLN A 268 -47.30 -32.88 8.97
CA GLN A 268 -47.76 -31.80 8.08
C GLN A 268 -48.72 -32.35 7.01
N PRO A 269 -50.00 -31.90 6.96
CA PRO A 269 -50.89 -32.25 5.87
C PRO A 269 -50.39 -31.57 4.59
N ARG A 270 -50.19 -32.35 3.51
CA ARG A 270 -50.04 -31.81 2.17
C ARG A 270 -51.35 -31.09 1.79
N GLN A 271 -51.32 -29.76 1.77
CA GLN A 271 -52.21 -28.95 0.93
C GLN A 271 -51.43 -28.53 -0.30
#